data_AF-A0A3B8WRJ1-F1
#
_entry.id   AF-A0A3B8WRJ1-F1
#
_cell.length_a   1.000
_cell.length_b   1.000
_cell.length_c   1.000
_cell.angle_alpha   90.00
_cell.angle_beta   90.00
_cell.angle_gamma   90.00
#
_symmetry.space_group_name_H-M   'P 1'
#
loop_
_entity.id
_entity.type
_entity.pdbx_description
1 polymer ?
#
loop_
_entity_poly.entity_id
_entity_poly.type
_entity_poly.pdbx_seq_one_letter_code
_entity_poly.pdbx_strand_id
1 'polypeptide(L)'
;MDSYGEILKNKREEKNLDFSTISRDTAIAQNYLKALEEEDASAFSGEPYLVGFLKNYSEYLGADTNRIMQLYRAKVVQESPVPEGLIVHEKPKYVIPLILGIVAVLVTVGVIIGITLVKKSNENSENELALAKSSTSKRYELSEKPLQARFYKGDQIVLGTPSGDLILTVSNTQGKFGLETPAGVQYIELSEEVEIDVDGNSTPELIVYVSDVSNEVIERGAEARILVKNETAVAIGETKTSEIPNAEDLPQNQNRTVILEDTRAYPFTINASFRAGCVFRYRPDRKETTEDYFTNGDIVTMTASNGVRLWISNGNTVKLQVIANSHSYDLGVTKAGQVVVEDIRWIKDTDGKYKLVINELD
;
A
#
# COMPACT_ATOMS: atom_id res chain seq x y z
N MET A 1 43.33 -18.95 -14.88
CA MET A 1 42.50 -20.12 -14.56
C MET A 1 41.28 -19.94 -15.43
N ASP A 2 41.04 -20.84 -16.37
CA ASP A 2 40.01 -20.63 -17.40
C ASP A 2 38.64 -20.55 -16.76
N SER A 3 37.84 -19.61 -17.25
CA SER A 3 36.48 -19.37 -16.76
C SER A 3 35.54 -20.49 -17.25
N TYR A 4 34.39 -20.70 -16.62
CA TYR A 4 33.51 -21.79 -17.04
C TYR A 4 32.91 -21.52 -18.43
N GLY A 5 32.65 -20.25 -18.77
CA GLY A 5 32.18 -19.83 -20.08
C GLY A 5 33.20 -20.12 -21.18
N GLU A 6 34.49 -19.87 -20.91
CA GLU A 6 35.59 -20.16 -21.84
C GLU A 6 35.75 -21.67 -22.10
N ILE A 7 35.61 -22.49 -21.06
CA ILE A 7 35.65 -23.96 -21.20
C ILE A 7 34.49 -24.47 -22.07
N LEU A 8 33.27 -23.94 -21.87
CA LEU A 8 32.11 -24.32 -22.66
C LEU A 8 32.26 -23.89 -24.13
N LYS A 9 32.74 -22.67 -24.36
CA LYS A 9 33.03 -22.15 -25.70
C LYS A 9 34.05 -23.02 -26.44
N ASN A 10 35.17 -23.33 -25.79
CA ASN A 10 36.20 -24.18 -26.37
C ASN A 10 35.65 -25.58 -26.71
N LYS A 11 34.84 -26.17 -25.82
CA LYS A 11 34.21 -27.48 -26.07
C LYS A 11 33.20 -27.45 -27.22
N ARG A 12 32.46 -26.35 -27.39
CA ARG A 12 31.56 -26.15 -28.52
C ARG A 12 32.34 -26.04 -29.83
N GLU A 13 33.40 -25.24 -29.85
CA GLU A 13 34.24 -25.00 -31.02
C GLU A 13 35.04 -26.25 -31.43
N GLU A 14 35.57 -27.02 -30.47
CA GLU A 14 36.21 -28.33 -30.72
C GLU A 14 35.27 -29.31 -31.43
N LYS A 15 33.97 -29.25 -31.15
CA LYS A 15 32.94 -30.09 -31.76
C LYS A 15 32.34 -29.48 -33.03
N ASN A 16 32.76 -28.29 -33.44
CA ASN A 16 32.21 -27.54 -34.58
C ASN A 16 30.67 -27.41 -34.53
N LEU A 17 30.13 -27.11 -33.34
CA LEU A 17 28.70 -26.98 -33.13
C LEU A 17 28.25 -25.52 -33.13
N ASP A 18 27.20 -25.23 -33.90
CA ASP A 18 26.53 -23.93 -33.92
C ASP A 18 25.45 -23.85 -32.84
N PHE A 19 25.23 -22.65 -32.29
CA PHE A 19 24.17 -22.42 -31.31
C PHE A 19 22.78 -22.85 -31.78
N SER A 20 22.48 -22.73 -33.08
CA SER A 20 21.21 -23.19 -33.67
C SER A 20 20.99 -24.69 -33.51
N THR A 21 22.04 -25.48 -33.73
CA THR A 21 21.99 -26.95 -33.58
C THR A 21 21.78 -27.33 -32.12
N ILE A 22 22.57 -26.75 -31.23
CA ILE A 22 22.48 -27.01 -29.78
C ILE A 22 21.12 -26.59 -29.24
N SER A 23 20.58 -25.45 -29.71
CA SER A 23 19.29 -24.93 -29.27
C SER A 23 18.14 -25.88 -29.64
N ARG A 24 18.18 -26.46 -30.84
CA ARG A 24 17.20 -27.45 -31.27
C ARG A 24 17.28 -28.73 -30.44
N ASP A 25 18.49 -29.18 -30.13
CA ASP A 25 18.72 -30.49 -29.50
C ASP A 25 18.55 -30.45 -27.96
N THR A 26 18.80 -29.29 -27.34
CA THR A 26 18.68 -29.08 -25.87
C THR A 26 17.41 -28.35 -25.46
N ALA A 27 16.65 -27.80 -26.41
CA ALA A 27 15.53 -26.88 -26.20
C ALA A 27 15.89 -25.58 -25.43
N ILE A 28 17.18 -25.24 -25.34
CA ILE A 28 17.65 -23.99 -24.73
C ILE A 28 17.76 -22.94 -25.82
N ALA A 29 17.15 -21.77 -25.65
CA ALA A 29 17.22 -20.70 -26.66
C ALA A 29 18.65 -20.18 -26.86
N GLN A 30 19.00 -19.78 -28.09
CA GLN A 30 20.37 -19.41 -28.47
C GLN A 30 20.95 -18.25 -27.64
N ASN A 31 20.10 -17.30 -27.22
CA ASN A 31 20.48 -16.20 -26.33
C ASN A 31 20.99 -16.71 -24.97
N TYR A 32 20.35 -17.74 -24.40
CA TYR A 32 20.79 -18.32 -23.15
C TYR A 32 22.10 -19.10 -23.32
N LEU A 33 22.28 -19.85 -24.41
CA LEU A 33 23.54 -20.55 -24.69
C LEU A 33 24.72 -19.58 -24.82
N LYS A 34 24.50 -18.45 -25.51
CA LYS A 34 25.48 -17.37 -25.61
C LYS A 34 25.77 -16.75 -24.25
N ALA A 35 24.74 -16.45 -23.46
CA ALA A 35 24.88 -15.90 -22.11
C ALA A 35 25.66 -16.84 -21.16
N LEU A 36 25.55 -18.16 -21.32
CA LEU A 36 26.37 -19.12 -20.56
C LEU A 36 27.85 -19.06 -20.93
N GLU A 37 28.20 -18.84 -22.20
CA GLU A 37 29.59 -18.69 -22.65
C GLU A 37 30.18 -17.32 -22.28
N GLU A 38 29.36 -16.27 -22.27
CA GLU A 38 29.74 -14.91 -21.83
C GLU A 38 29.66 -14.72 -20.31
N GLU A 39 29.18 -15.75 -19.59
CA GLU A 39 28.94 -15.75 -18.15
C GLU A 39 28.04 -14.61 -17.64
N ASP A 40 27.10 -14.18 -18.48
CA ASP A 40 26.14 -13.12 -18.19
C ASP A 40 24.92 -13.68 -17.43
N ALA A 41 24.98 -13.59 -16.10
CA ALA A 41 23.89 -14.04 -15.24
C ALA A 41 22.61 -13.19 -15.36
N SER A 42 22.70 -11.96 -15.87
CA SER A 42 21.55 -11.03 -15.97
C SER A 42 20.55 -11.40 -17.06
N ALA A 43 20.99 -12.19 -18.05
CA ALA A 43 20.15 -12.66 -19.13
C ALA A 43 19.08 -13.67 -18.67
N PHE A 44 19.22 -14.28 -17.49
CA PHE A 44 18.34 -15.32 -16.98
C PHE A 44 17.27 -14.76 -16.03
N SER A 45 16.05 -15.30 -16.09
CA SER A 45 14.94 -14.93 -15.18
C SER A 45 15.15 -15.35 -13.73
N GLY A 46 16.26 -16.02 -13.41
CA GLY A 46 16.64 -16.43 -12.07
C GLY A 46 17.77 -17.47 -12.07
N GLU A 47 18.50 -17.53 -10.95
CA GLU A 47 19.62 -18.48 -10.74
C GLU A 47 19.26 -19.95 -11.02
N PRO A 48 18.07 -20.47 -10.64
CA PRO A 48 17.72 -21.87 -10.92
C PRO A 48 17.71 -22.21 -12.41
N TYR A 49 17.30 -21.28 -13.27
CA TYR A 49 17.29 -21.48 -14.73
C TYR A 49 18.71 -21.50 -15.28
N LEU A 50 19.55 -20.58 -14.82
CA LEU A 50 20.97 -20.55 -15.19
C LEU A 50 21.64 -21.87 -14.83
N VAL A 51 21.49 -22.33 -13.59
CA VAL A 51 22.08 -23.59 -13.12
C VAL A 51 21.58 -24.79 -13.92
N GLY A 52 20.27 -24.86 -14.21
CA GLY A 52 19.68 -25.92 -15.02
C GLY A 52 20.22 -25.95 -16.45
N PHE A 53 20.27 -24.79 -17.11
CA PHE A 53 20.78 -24.66 -18.47
C PHE A 53 22.29 -24.89 -18.55
N LEU A 54 23.06 -24.41 -17.58
CA LEU A 54 24.50 -24.64 -17.47
C LEU A 54 24.81 -26.13 -17.35
N LYS A 55 24.04 -26.85 -16.52
CA LYS A 55 24.17 -28.30 -16.38
C LYS A 55 23.86 -29.02 -17.70
N ASN A 56 22.69 -28.78 -18.28
CA ASN A 56 22.27 -29.43 -19.53
C ASN A 56 23.24 -29.13 -20.68
N TYR A 57 23.70 -27.89 -20.80
CA TYR A 57 24.65 -27.49 -21.83
C TYR A 57 26.02 -28.16 -21.63
N SER A 58 26.51 -28.25 -20.39
CA SER A 58 27.77 -28.94 -20.07
C SER A 58 27.72 -30.44 -20.38
N GLU A 59 26.59 -31.09 -20.08
CA GLU A 59 26.35 -32.51 -20.36
C GLU A 59 26.30 -32.76 -21.87
N TYR A 60 25.59 -31.91 -22.62
CA TYR A 60 25.51 -31.98 -24.08
C TYR A 60 26.88 -31.81 -24.75
N LEU A 61 27.69 -30.86 -24.28
CA LEU A 61 29.06 -30.66 -24.76
C LEU A 61 30.03 -31.73 -24.29
N GLY A 62 29.65 -32.62 -23.37
CA GLY A 62 30.55 -33.61 -22.77
C GLY A 62 31.69 -32.95 -21.98
N ALA A 63 31.45 -31.76 -21.45
CA ALA A 63 32.36 -31.11 -20.52
C ALA A 63 32.21 -31.74 -19.12
N ASP A 64 33.22 -31.58 -18.26
CA ASP A 64 33.10 -32.01 -16.86
C ASP A 64 32.12 -31.09 -16.12
N THR A 65 30.86 -31.51 -16.07
CA THR A 65 29.77 -30.80 -15.40
C THR A 65 30.10 -30.45 -13.95
N ASN A 66 30.76 -31.34 -13.21
CA ASN A 66 31.10 -31.07 -11.81
C ASN A 66 32.12 -29.93 -11.72
N ARG A 67 33.11 -29.93 -12.61
CA ARG A 67 34.10 -28.85 -12.70
C ARG A 67 33.47 -27.51 -13.08
N ILE A 68 32.58 -27.49 -14.07
CA ILE A 68 31.84 -26.30 -14.51
C ILE A 68 30.99 -25.73 -13.37
N MET A 69 30.24 -26.59 -12.67
CA MET A 69 29.40 -26.17 -11.53
C MET A 69 30.24 -25.64 -10.36
N GLN A 70 31.42 -26.18 -10.12
CA GLN A 70 32.34 -25.69 -9.10
C GLN A 70 32.87 -24.28 -9.44
N LEU A 71 33.25 -24.06 -10.70
CA LEU A 71 33.71 -22.76 -11.18
C LEU A 71 32.61 -21.70 -11.08
N TYR A 72 31.38 -22.06 -11.45
CA TYR A 72 30.21 -21.19 -11.28
C TYR A 72 30.00 -20.77 -9.81
N ARG A 73 29.98 -21.74 -8.88
CA ARG A 73 29.82 -21.44 -7.44
C ARG A 73 30.94 -20.56 -6.90
N ALA A 74 32.18 -20.80 -7.33
CA ALA A 74 33.32 -19.98 -6.92
C ALA A 74 33.17 -18.53 -7.38
N LYS A 75 32.63 -18.30 -8.58
CA LYS A 75 32.31 -16.96 -9.10
C LYS A 75 31.24 -16.26 -8.26
N VAL A 76 30.12 -16.95 -7.99
CA VAL A 76 29.02 -16.38 -7.18
C VAL A 76 29.48 -15.96 -5.79
N VAL A 77 30.36 -16.74 -5.15
CA VAL A 77 30.92 -16.40 -3.83
C VAL A 77 31.84 -15.17 -3.88
N GLN A 78 32.58 -14.97 -4.98
CA GLN A 78 33.44 -13.79 -5.15
C GLN A 78 32.64 -12.52 -5.47
N GLU A 79 31.53 -12.64 -6.18
CA GLU A 79 30.67 -11.52 -6.58
C GLU A 79 29.59 -11.18 -5.54
N SER A 80 29.42 -12.01 -4.51
CA SER A 80 28.48 -11.74 -3.41
C SER A 80 28.98 -10.55 -2.57
N PRO A 81 28.22 -9.44 -2.46
CA PRO A 81 28.60 -8.35 -1.58
C PRO A 81 28.64 -8.85 -0.13
N VAL A 82 29.63 -8.38 0.64
CA VAL A 82 29.75 -8.69 2.06
C VAL A 82 28.43 -8.31 2.75
N PRO A 83 27.79 -9.23 3.51
CA PRO A 83 26.54 -8.92 4.20
C PRO A 83 26.69 -7.63 5.03
N GLU A 84 25.78 -6.67 4.84
CA GLU A 84 25.83 -5.33 5.47
C GLU A 84 25.74 -5.33 7.02
N GLY A 85 25.82 -6.48 7.68
CA GLY A 85 25.71 -6.64 9.13
C GLY A 85 27.00 -6.89 9.91
N LEU A 86 28.18 -6.96 9.26
CA LEU A 86 29.44 -7.35 9.93
C LEU A 86 30.39 -6.20 10.31
N ILE A 87 30.05 -4.94 9.98
CA ILE A 87 30.81 -3.79 10.50
C ILE A 87 30.32 -3.47 11.92
N VAL A 88 30.88 -4.17 12.90
CA VAL A 88 30.73 -3.83 14.32
C VAL A 88 31.40 -2.46 14.54
N HIS A 89 30.61 -1.40 14.54
CA HIS A 89 31.07 -0.10 15.00
C HIS A 89 31.26 -0.20 16.52
N GLU A 90 32.50 -0.29 16.99
CA GLU A 90 32.79 -0.19 18.42
C GLU A 90 32.31 1.18 18.93
N LYS A 91 31.23 1.18 19.72
CA LYS A 91 30.69 2.42 20.30
C LYS A 91 31.76 3.03 21.22
N PRO A 92 32.17 4.30 21.03
CA PRO A 92 33.23 4.90 21.84
C PRO A 92 32.83 4.96 23.32
N LYS A 93 33.68 4.43 24.20
CA LYS A 93 33.39 4.21 25.64
C LYS A 93 33.02 5.48 26.44
N TYR A 94 33.20 6.67 25.87
CA TYR A 94 32.97 7.96 26.53
C TYR A 94 31.62 8.64 26.20
N VAL A 95 30.80 8.09 25.29
CA VAL A 95 29.51 8.73 24.94
C VAL A 95 28.48 8.66 26.08
N ILE A 96 28.44 7.55 26.81
CA ILE A 96 27.51 7.37 27.93
C ILE A 96 27.81 8.36 29.09
N PRO A 97 29.06 8.49 29.58
CA PRO A 97 29.36 9.49 30.62
C PRO A 97 29.19 10.94 30.12
N LEU A 98 29.43 11.22 28.83
CA LEU A 98 29.20 12.54 28.25
C LEU A 98 27.71 12.92 28.26
N ILE A 99 26.83 12.00 27.84
CA ILE A 99 25.38 12.22 27.83
C ILE A 99 24.86 12.45 29.26
N LEU A 100 25.33 11.66 30.23
CA LEU A 100 25.01 11.84 31.65
C LEU A 100 25.47 13.22 32.17
N GLY A 101 26.65 13.67 31.78
CA GLY A 101 27.15 15.01 32.12
C GLY A 101 26.26 16.12 31.55
N ILE A 102 25.85 16.02 30.28
CA ILE A 102 24.98 17.01 29.63
C ILE A 102 23.61 17.06 30.31
N VAL A 103 23.02 15.90 30.62
CA VAL A 103 21.73 15.82 31.32
C VAL A 103 21.82 16.46 32.72
N ALA A 104 22.90 16.21 33.47
CA ALA A 104 23.09 16.83 34.78
C ALA A 104 23.20 18.36 34.69
N VAL A 105 23.86 18.89 33.66
CA VAL A 105 23.95 20.34 33.40
C VAL A 105 22.58 20.92 33.01
N LEU A 106 21.80 20.24 32.18
CA LEU A 106 20.45 20.70 31.82
C LEU A 106 19.51 20.73 33.01
N VAL A 107 19.60 19.75 33.90
CA VAL A 107 18.79 19.70 35.14
C VAL A 107 19.18 20.85 36.07
N THR A 108 20.47 21.13 36.26
CA THR A 108 20.90 22.26 37.13
C THR A 108 20.50 23.60 36.54
N VAL A 109 20.62 23.80 35.23
CA VAL A 109 20.14 25.00 34.55
C VAL A 109 18.61 25.14 34.70
N GLY A 110 17.86 24.05 34.53
CA GLY A 110 16.41 24.03 34.73
C GLY A 110 16.00 24.42 36.16
N VAL A 111 16.73 23.93 37.17
CA VAL A 111 16.48 24.28 38.58
C VAL A 111 16.80 25.76 38.86
N ILE A 112 17.89 26.29 38.30
CA ILE A 112 18.25 27.71 38.45
C ILE A 112 17.21 28.62 37.77
N ILE A 113 16.72 28.24 36.58
CA ILE A 113 15.63 28.94 35.88
C ILE A 113 14.34 28.86 36.71
N GLY A 114 14.01 27.69 37.27
CA GLY A 114 12.84 27.52 38.14
C GLY A 114 12.90 28.41 39.38
N ILE A 115 14.03 28.45 40.08
CA ILE A 115 14.22 29.29 41.27
C ILE A 115 14.15 30.79 40.92
N THR A 116 14.73 31.21 39.80
CA THR A 116 14.69 32.62 39.37
C THR A 116 13.28 33.05 38.92
N LEU A 117 12.51 32.16 38.29
CA LEU A 117 11.11 32.42 37.94
C LEU A 117 10.20 32.51 39.17
N VAL A 118 10.38 31.61 40.16
CA VAL A 118 9.62 31.65 41.42
C VAL A 118 9.95 32.90 42.24
N LYS A 119 11.22 33.32 42.26
CA LYS A 119 11.64 34.55 42.98
C LYS A 119 11.16 35.83 42.30
N LYS A 120 10.96 35.83 40.98
CA LYS A 120 10.38 36.95 40.21
C LYS A 120 8.85 37.02 40.31
N SER A 121 8.20 35.95 40.78
CA SER A 121 6.74 35.86 40.92
C SER A 121 6.19 36.36 42.26
N ASN A 122 7.04 36.75 43.21
CA ASN A 122 6.62 37.11 44.57
C ASN A 122 6.53 38.62 44.85
N GLU A 123 6.63 39.45 43.80
CA GLU A 123 6.59 40.93 43.91
C GLU A 123 5.46 41.59 43.10
N ASN A 124 4.56 40.82 42.49
CA ASN A 124 3.40 41.36 41.76
C ASN A 124 2.15 40.52 42.04
N SER A 125 1.67 40.59 43.27
CA SER A 125 0.32 40.16 43.65
C SER A 125 -0.60 41.37 43.63
N GLU A 126 -1.13 41.68 42.45
CA GLU A 126 -2.47 42.26 42.24
C GLU A 126 -2.75 42.29 40.73
N ASN A 127 -3.26 41.16 40.22
CA ASN A 127 -4.16 41.08 39.08
C ASN A 127 -4.62 39.63 38.95
N GLU A 128 -5.61 39.24 39.75
CA GLU A 128 -6.48 38.13 39.40
C GLU A 128 -7.45 38.58 38.29
N LEU A 129 -7.72 37.67 37.35
CA LEU A 129 -8.65 37.73 36.19
C LEU A 129 -8.18 38.41 34.88
N ALA A 130 -7.31 37.70 34.15
CA ALA A 130 -7.16 37.71 32.68
C ALA A 130 -5.99 36.75 32.34
N LEU A 131 -6.05 35.67 31.56
CA LEU A 131 -6.90 35.22 30.47
C LEU A 131 -6.80 33.68 30.43
N ALA A 132 -7.87 33.05 29.99
CA ALA A 132 -7.97 31.63 29.68
C ALA A 132 -6.74 31.08 28.92
N LYS A 133 -6.32 29.84 29.26
CA LYS A 133 -5.55 29.00 28.35
C LYS A 133 -6.33 28.92 27.04
N SER A 134 -5.90 29.70 26.06
CA SER A 134 -6.38 29.61 24.69
C SER A 134 -6.05 28.21 24.19
N SER A 135 -7.06 27.35 24.15
CA SER A 135 -7.13 26.33 23.10
C SER A 135 -7.11 27.13 21.80
N THR A 136 -5.97 27.19 21.13
CA THR A 136 -5.88 27.80 19.81
C THR A 136 -6.61 26.89 18.83
N SER A 137 -7.95 27.01 18.79
CA SER A 137 -8.78 26.48 17.73
C SER A 137 -8.22 26.99 16.41
N LYS A 138 -7.81 26.06 15.54
CA LYS A 138 -7.29 26.43 14.22
C LYS A 138 -8.47 26.69 13.29
N ARG A 139 -8.33 27.72 12.45
CA ARG A 139 -9.24 27.97 11.34
C ARG A 139 -8.67 27.36 10.07
N TYR A 140 -9.50 26.60 9.39
CA TYR A 140 -9.20 25.97 8.11
C TYR A 140 -10.15 26.54 7.07
N GLU A 141 -9.60 27.07 5.97
CA GLU A 141 -10.40 27.54 4.85
C GLU A 141 -10.50 26.41 3.82
N LEU A 142 -11.72 26.01 3.48
CA LEU A 142 -11.97 25.04 2.43
C LEU A 142 -11.82 25.70 1.06
N SER A 143 -11.07 25.02 0.19
CA SER A 143 -10.90 25.40 -1.21
C SER A 143 -11.34 24.24 -2.11
N GLU A 144 -11.21 24.39 -3.42
CA GLU A 144 -11.53 23.31 -4.39
C GLU A 144 -10.67 22.05 -4.22
N LYS A 145 -9.53 22.13 -3.50
CA LYS A 145 -8.68 20.97 -3.22
C LYS A 145 -9.14 20.25 -1.93
N PRO A 146 -9.04 18.91 -1.89
CA PRO A 146 -9.34 18.15 -0.68
C PRO A 146 -8.46 18.62 0.49
N LEU A 147 -9.10 19.02 1.58
CA LEU A 147 -8.42 19.35 2.83
C LEU A 147 -8.28 18.06 3.65
N GLN A 148 -7.06 17.54 3.74
CA GLN A 148 -6.73 16.46 4.68
C GLN A 148 -5.95 17.03 5.85
N ALA A 149 -6.51 16.95 7.04
CA ALA A 149 -5.86 17.44 8.25
C ALA A 149 -6.31 16.64 9.48
N ARG A 150 -5.52 16.77 10.55
CA ARG A 150 -5.89 16.32 11.88
C ARG A 150 -6.59 17.46 12.61
N PHE A 151 -7.85 17.24 12.94
CA PHE A 151 -8.75 18.17 13.58
C PHE A 151 -8.88 17.86 15.07
N TYR A 152 -9.04 18.90 15.86
CA TYR A 152 -9.27 18.84 17.30
C TYR A 152 -10.60 19.50 17.66
N LYS A 153 -11.14 19.12 18.81
CA LYS A 153 -12.37 19.72 19.32
C LYS A 153 -12.23 21.25 19.42
N GLY A 154 -13.15 21.97 18.78
CA GLY A 154 -13.18 23.43 18.71
C GLY A 154 -12.52 24.03 17.47
N ASP A 155 -11.85 23.24 16.63
CA ASP A 155 -11.36 23.72 15.33
C ASP A 155 -12.51 24.19 14.45
N GLN A 156 -12.26 25.23 13.65
CA GLN A 156 -13.25 25.83 12.77
C GLN A 156 -12.88 25.62 11.32
N ILE A 157 -13.85 25.21 10.52
CA ILE A 157 -13.71 24.99 9.08
C ILE A 157 -14.64 25.97 8.38
N VAL A 158 -14.08 26.86 7.57
CA VAL A 158 -14.80 27.91 6.85
C VAL A 158 -15.03 27.43 5.43
N LEU A 159 -16.30 27.38 5.02
CA LEU A 159 -16.74 27.05 3.68
C LEU A 159 -17.22 28.31 2.97
N GLY A 160 -16.52 28.74 1.92
CA GLY A 160 -16.97 29.85 1.08
C GLY A 160 -18.06 29.39 0.12
N THR A 161 -19.33 29.59 0.46
CA THR A 161 -20.46 29.33 -0.46
C THR A 161 -20.85 30.60 -1.22
N PRO A 162 -21.52 30.51 -2.39
CA PRO A 162 -22.06 31.69 -3.09
C PRO A 162 -23.03 32.53 -2.24
N SER A 163 -23.63 31.94 -1.20
CA SER A 163 -24.57 32.54 -0.26
C SER A 163 -23.89 33.20 0.96
N GLY A 164 -22.56 33.08 1.09
CA GLY A 164 -21.76 33.59 2.21
C GLY A 164 -20.84 32.53 2.83
N ASP A 165 -19.90 32.97 3.66
CA ASP A 165 -18.99 32.07 4.38
C ASP A 165 -19.72 31.36 5.52
N LEU A 166 -19.71 30.03 5.49
CA LEU A 166 -20.31 29.18 6.50
C LEU A 166 -19.23 28.62 7.43
N ILE A 167 -19.40 28.76 8.73
CA ILE A 167 -18.42 28.30 9.73
C ILE A 167 -18.92 27.01 10.36
N LEU A 168 -18.09 25.98 10.27
CA LEU A 168 -18.33 24.66 10.82
C LEU A 168 -17.39 24.46 12.00
N THR A 169 -17.89 23.88 13.08
CA THR A 169 -17.08 23.67 14.30
C THR A 169 -16.94 22.19 14.60
N VAL A 170 -15.72 21.73 14.87
CA VAL A 170 -15.49 20.35 15.26
C VAL A 170 -15.98 20.16 16.69
N SER A 171 -17.10 19.44 16.85
CA SER A 171 -17.78 19.25 18.13
C SER A 171 -17.25 18.05 18.91
N ASN A 172 -16.83 17.00 18.21
CA ASN A 172 -16.32 15.77 18.80
C ASN A 172 -15.18 15.14 17.98
N THR A 173 -14.21 14.53 18.67
CA THR A 173 -13.10 13.78 18.06
C THR A 173 -12.81 12.47 18.81
N GLN A 174 -13.76 12.00 19.64
CA GLN A 174 -13.66 10.74 20.37
C GLN A 174 -14.71 9.75 19.88
N GLY A 175 -14.25 8.60 19.37
CA GLY A 175 -15.06 7.50 18.83
C GLY A 175 -15.76 7.81 17.50
N LYS A 176 -16.21 9.05 17.33
CA LYS A 176 -16.81 9.59 16.11
C LYS A 176 -16.29 10.99 15.87
N PHE A 177 -16.16 11.36 14.61
CA PHE A 177 -15.89 12.74 14.22
C PHE A 177 -17.20 13.51 14.19
N GLY A 178 -17.36 14.50 15.08
CA GLY A 178 -18.54 15.35 15.16
C GLY A 178 -18.27 16.69 14.50
N LEU A 179 -19.10 17.07 13.54
CA LEU A 179 -19.07 18.37 12.87
C LEU A 179 -20.38 19.11 13.14
N GLU A 180 -20.28 20.26 13.78
CA GLU A 180 -21.40 21.16 14.01
C GLU A 180 -21.56 22.06 12.78
N THR A 181 -22.68 21.87 12.09
CA THR A 181 -23.13 22.69 10.97
C THR A 181 -24.37 23.49 11.36
N PRO A 182 -24.71 24.57 10.64
CA PRO A 182 -25.97 25.30 10.85
C PRO A 182 -27.23 24.41 10.74
N ALA A 183 -27.18 23.36 9.94
CA ALA A 183 -28.26 22.38 9.82
C ALA A 183 -28.33 21.38 11.01
N GLY A 184 -27.26 21.26 11.80
CA GLY A 184 -27.19 20.40 12.98
C GLY A 184 -25.82 19.78 13.20
N VAL A 185 -25.69 18.96 14.25
CA VAL A 185 -24.45 18.21 14.50
C VAL A 185 -24.51 16.88 13.75
N GLN A 186 -23.54 16.67 12.87
CA GLN A 186 -23.35 15.42 12.15
C GLN A 186 -22.22 14.61 12.76
N TYR A 187 -22.42 13.31 12.90
CA TYR A 187 -21.42 12.38 13.41
C TYR A 187 -21.01 11.40 12.31
N ILE A 188 -19.71 11.31 12.08
CA ILE A 188 -19.09 10.43 11.09
C ILE A 188 -18.22 9.40 11.82
N GLU A 189 -18.38 8.12 11.49
CA GLU A 189 -17.62 7.01 12.07
C GLU A 189 -16.27 6.79 11.36
N LEU A 190 -15.41 5.97 11.97
CA LEU A 190 -14.11 5.63 11.37
C LEU A 190 -14.30 4.91 10.03
N SER A 191 -13.56 5.32 9.00
CA SER A 191 -13.65 4.79 7.63
C SER A 191 -15.00 5.01 6.95
N GLU A 192 -15.83 5.92 7.47
CA GLU A 192 -17.09 6.33 6.84
C GLU A 192 -16.85 7.58 5.95
N GLU A 193 -17.48 7.61 4.78
CA GLU A 193 -17.57 8.79 3.91
C GLU A 193 -19.02 9.26 3.88
N VAL A 194 -19.28 10.49 4.34
CA VAL A 194 -20.62 11.06 4.46
C VAL A 194 -20.73 12.35 3.65
N GLU A 195 -21.80 12.46 2.88
CA GLU A 195 -22.20 13.71 2.25
C GLU A 195 -22.97 14.56 3.26
N ILE A 196 -22.48 15.77 3.55
CA ILE A 196 -23.06 16.66 4.55
C ILE A 196 -23.71 17.84 3.84
N ASP A 197 -25.02 17.96 4.06
CA ASP A 197 -25.78 19.18 3.83
C ASP A 197 -25.52 20.15 4.99
N VAL A 198 -24.91 21.27 4.66
CA VAL A 198 -24.33 22.18 5.63
C VAL A 198 -25.32 23.28 5.99
N ASP A 199 -26.11 23.75 5.03
CA ASP A 199 -27.06 24.85 5.18
C ASP A 199 -28.53 24.39 5.31
N GLY A 200 -28.80 23.09 5.14
CA GLY A 200 -30.12 22.47 5.27
C GLY A 200 -31.00 22.62 4.03
N ASN A 201 -30.42 22.96 2.87
CA ASN A 201 -31.14 23.17 1.61
C ASN A 201 -31.49 21.85 0.86
N SER A 202 -31.19 20.69 1.45
CA SER A 202 -31.33 19.34 0.87
C SER A 202 -30.36 19.02 -0.27
N THR A 203 -29.32 19.81 -0.47
CA THR A 203 -28.20 19.54 -1.39
C THR A 203 -26.90 19.50 -0.61
N PRO A 204 -26.22 18.34 -0.50
CA PRO A 204 -24.98 18.26 0.26
C PRO A 204 -23.84 19.10 -0.36
N GLU A 205 -23.25 20.03 0.38
CA GLU A 205 -22.09 20.81 -0.09
C GLU A 205 -20.75 20.16 0.22
N LEU A 206 -20.69 19.22 1.17
CA LEU A 206 -19.44 18.62 1.63
C LEU A 206 -19.44 17.10 1.55
N ILE A 207 -18.25 16.55 1.30
CA ILE A 207 -17.95 15.13 1.47
C ILE A 207 -16.87 15.03 2.55
N VAL A 208 -17.15 14.29 3.62
CA VAL A 208 -16.23 14.10 4.74
C VAL A 208 -15.90 12.62 4.89
N TYR A 209 -14.62 12.28 4.83
CA TYR A 209 -14.10 10.94 5.08
C TYR A 209 -13.20 10.94 6.32
N VAL A 210 -13.42 10.03 7.27
CA VAL A 210 -12.61 9.92 8.48
C VAL A 210 -11.62 8.77 8.34
N SER A 211 -10.32 9.08 8.30
CA SER A 211 -9.26 8.07 8.18
C SER A 211 -8.77 7.53 9.53
N ASP A 212 -8.81 8.35 10.58
CA ASP A 212 -8.38 7.98 11.93
C ASP A 212 -9.18 8.77 12.98
N VAL A 213 -9.67 8.08 14.02
CA VAL A 213 -10.32 8.70 15.18
C VAL A 213 -10.06 7.85 16.42
N SER A 214 -9.63 8.49 17.51
CA SER A 214 -9.35 7.76 18.75
C SER A 214 -10.64 7.45 19.51
N ASN A 215 -10.80 6.21 19.98
CA ASN A 215 -11.93 5.83 20.83
C ASN A 215 -11.74 6.26 22.31
N GLU A 216 -10.49 6.51 22.72
CA GLU A 216 -10.13 6.65 24.14
C GLU A 216 -9.70 8.07 24.53
N VAL A 217 -9.05 8.81 23.62
CA VAL A 217 -8.38 10.09 23.95
C VAL A 217 -8.80 11.19 22.97
N ILE A 218 -9.60 12.15 23.45
CA ILE A 218 -10.04 13.33 22.67
C ILE A 218 -8.84 14.14 22.14
N GLU A 219 -7.76 14.24 22.93
CA GLU A 219 -6.57 15.02 22.60
C GLU A 219 -5.76 14.47 21.40
N ARG A 220 -5.99 13.21 20.97
CA ARG A 220 -5.35 12.68 19.75
C ARG A 220 -5.95 13.24 18.46
N GLY A 221 -7.08 13.93 18.55
CA GLY A 221 -7.82 14.46 17.41
C GLY A 221 -8.35 13.37 16.49
N ALA A 222 -8.98 13.81 15.40
CA ALA A 222 -9.44 12.95 14.32
C ALA A 222 -8.78 13.39 13.02
N GLU A 223 -8.31 12.46 12.21
CA GLU A 223 -7.86 12.76 10.86
C GLU A 223 -9.02 12.56 9.88
N ALA A 224 -9.34 13.64 9.17
CA ALA A 224 -10.41 13.64 8.19
C ALA A 224 -9.97 14.32 6.90
N ARG A 225 -10.55 13.85 5.80
CA ARG A 225 -10.44 14.45 4.47
C ARG A 225 -11.79 15.06 4.12
N ILE A 226 -11.81 16.37 3.90
CA ILE A 226 -13.01 17.15 3.59
C ILE A 226 -12.89 17.70 2.18
N LEU A 227 -13.94 17.53 1.38
CA LEU A 227 -14.03 18.03 0.01
C LEU A 227 -15.32 18.85 -0.17
N VAL A 228 -15.24 19.91 -0.97
CA VAL A 228 -16.41 20.66 -1.42
C VAL A 228 -17.00 19.95 -2.64
N LYS A 229 -18.30 19.64 -2.59
CA LYS A 229 -19.04 18.97 -3.65
C LYS A 229 -19.39 19.96 -4.76
N ASN A 230 -18.41 20.26 -5.62
CA ASN A 230 -18.63 20.96 -6.89
C ASN A 230 -18.68 19.93 -8.04
N GLU A 231 -19.39 20.23 -9.13
CA GLU A 231 -19.48 19.36 -10.34
C GLU A 231 -18.10 18.92 -10.87
N THR A 232 -17.04 19.70 -10.61
CA THR A 232 -15.64 19.40 -10.95
C THR A 232 -14.92 18.49 -9.95
N ALA A 233 -15.34 18.45 -8.67
CA ALA A 233 -14.72 17.65 -7.62
C ALA A 233 -15.32 16.23 -7.50
N VAL A 234 -16.52 16.04 -8.03
CA VAL A 234 -17.18 14.72 -8.18
C VAL A 234 -16.34 13.75 -9.04
N ALA A 235 -15.48 14.28 -9.93
CA ALA A 235 -14.63 13.49 -10.81
C ALA A 235 -13.46 12.73 -10.13
N ILE A 236 -13.25 12.92 -8.82
CA ILE A 236 -12.16 12.27 -8.07
C ILE A 236 -12.68 11.12 -7.18
N GLY A 237 -14.01 11.04 -6.98
CA GLY A 237 -14.66 9.99 -6.18
C GLY A 237 -15.66 9.13 -6.95
N GLU A 238 -16.16 9.58 -8.10
CA GLU A 238 -17.01 8.75 -8.94
C GLU A 238 -16.18 7.79 -9.80
N THR A 239 -16.45 6.50 -9.63
CA THR A 239 -16.19 5.50 -10.63
C THR A 239 -16.69 6.03 -11.97
N LYS A 240 -15.84 6.15 -13.00
CA LYS A 240 -16.28 6.51 -14.34
C LYS A 240 -17.30 5.46 -14.80
N THR A 241 -18.59 5.75 -14.63
CA THR A 241 -19.72 4.86 -14.93
C THR A 241 -19.71 4.41 -16.40
N SER A 242 -19.06 5.19 -17.26
CA SER A 242 -18.78 4.90 -18.66
C SER A 242 -17.79 3.75 -18.91
N GLU A 243 -17.09 3.23 -17.89
CA GLU A 243 -16.14 2.12 -18.02
C GLU A 243 -16.61 0.79 -17.39
N ILE A 244 -17.80 0.77 -16.77
CA ILE A 244 -18.39 -0.44 -16.19
C ILE A 244 -19.08 -1.23 -17.31
N PRO A 245 -18.67 -2.47 -17.61
CA PRO A 245 -19.31 -3.26 -18.65
C PRO A 245 -20.72 -3.71 -18.24
N ASN A 246 -21.62 -3.80 -19.22
CA ASN A 246 -22.91 -4.44 -19.03
C ASN A 246 -22.73 -5.96 -18.86
N ALA A 247 -23.59 -6.59 -18.06
CA ALA A 247 -23.55 -8.03 -17.81
C ALA A 247 -23.67 -8.87 -19.09
N GLU A 248 -24.32 -8.34 -20.12
CA GLU A 248 -24.52 -8.94 -21.44
C GLU A 248 -23.25 -8.95 -22.32
N ASP A 249 -22.31 -8.02 -22.11
CA ASP A 249 -21.07 -7.91 -22.89
C ASP A 249 -19.95 -8.85 -22.38
N LEU A 250 -20.17 -9.50 -21.24
CA LEU A 250 -19.20 -10.40 -20.61
C LEU A 250 -19.47 -11.87 -20.99
N PRO A 251 -18.43 -12.69 -21.25
CA PRO A 251 -18.60 -14.08 -21.66
C PRO A 251 -19.38 -14.90 -20.63
N GLN A 252 -20.48 -15.55 -21.06
CA GLN A 252 -21.38 -16.33 -20.18
C GLN A 252 -20.75 -17.59 -19.57
N ASN A 253 -19.56 -17.99 -20.01
CA ASN A 253 -18.93 -19.27 -19.66
C ASN A 253 -17.94 -19.19 -18.49
N GLN A 254 -18.10 -18.23 -17.58
CA GLN A 254 -17.24 -18.06 -16.39
C GLN A 254 -18.07 -18.29 -15.12
N ASN A 255 -17.50 -18.98 -14.13
CA ASN A 255 -18.11 -19.07 -12.80
C ASN A 255 -18.18 -17.65 -12.20
N ARG A 256 -19.40 -17.09 -12.13
CA ARG A 256 -19.65 -15.77 -11.56
C ARG A 256 -20.28 -15.93 -10.18
N THR A 257 -19.60 -15.39 -9.18
CA THR A 257 -20.16 -15.29 -7.83
C THR A 257 -20.50 -13.84 -7.53
N VAL A 258 -21.76 -13.57 -7.21
CA VAL A 258 -22.21 -12.22 -6.80
C VAL A 258 -21.89 -12.03 -5.32
N ILE A 259 -21.10 -11.00 -5.00
CA ILE A 259 -20.77 -10.64 -3.62
C ILE A 259 -21.87 -9.76 -3.03
N LEU A 260 -22.27 -8.72 -3.77
CA LEU A 260 -23.28 -7.76 -3.36
C LEU A 260 -23.96 -7.09 -4.57
N GLU A 261 -25.15 -6.57 -4.34
CA GLU A 261 -25.95 -5.84 -5.32
C GLU A 261 -26.30 -4.46 -4.75
N ASP A 262 -26.13 -3.40 -5.54
CA ASP A 262 -26.42 -2.03 -5.14
C ASP A 262 -26.98 -1.20 -6.30
N THR A 263 -27.52 -0.03 -5.97
CA THR A 263 -28.09 0.95 -6.91
C THR A 263 -27.04 1.81 -7.61
N ARG A 264 -25.80 1.88 -7.06
CA ARG A 264 -24.67 2.59 -7.66
C ARG A 264 -23.38 1.77 -7.50
N ALA A 265 -22.44 1.94 -8.44
CA ALA A 265 -21.09 1.44 -8.28
C ALA A 265 -20.23 2.47 -7.53
N TYR A 266 -19.39 2.00 -6.61
CA TYR A 266 -18.53 2.84 -5.80
C TYR A 266 -17.19 2.14 -5.53
N PRO A 267 -16.15 2.89 -5.10
CA PRO A 267 -14.88 2.29 -4.75
C PRO A 267 -14.99 1.27 -3.63
N PHE A 268 -14.39 0.11 -3.82
CA PHE A 268 -14.30 -0.97 -2.84
C PHE A 268 -12.85 -1.26 -2.50
N THR A 269 -12.63 -1.79 -1.30
CA THR A 269 -11.29 -2.12 -0.81
C THR A 269 -11.17 -3.63 -0.63
N ILE A 270 -10.02 -4.19 -0.98
CA ILE A 270 -9.68 -5.59 -0.72
C ILE A 270 -8.51 -5.65 0.23
N ASN A 271 -8.68 -6.41 1.30
CA ASN A 271 -7.63 -6.78 2.22
C ASN A 271 -7.22 -8.22 1.94
N ALA A 272 -5.95 -8.41 1.56
CA ALA A 272 -5.31 -9.71 1.42
C ALA A 272 -4.40 -9.94 2.64
N SER A 273 -4.68 -10.99 3.41
CA SER A 273 -3.87 -11.38 4.56
C SER A 273 -3.19 -12.72 4.32
N PHE A 274 -1.86 -12.76 4.46
CA PHE A 274 -1.03 -13.89 4.07
C PHE A 274 -0.69 -14.78 5.28
N ARG A 275 -0.92 -16.08 5.15
CA ARG A 275 -0.65 -17.08 6.21
C ARG A 275 0.66 -17.85 6.00
N ALA A 276 1.24 -17.76 4.81
CA ALA A 276 2.48 -18.42 4.39
C ALA A 276 3.03 -17.72 3.13
N GLY A 277 4.16 -18.21 2.62
CA GLY A 277 4.79 -17.70 1.40
C GLY A 277 3.89 -17.83 0.16
N CYS A 278 3.62 -16.73 -0.51
CA CYS A 278 2.85 -16.71 -1.75
C CYS A 278 3.30 -15.54 -2.65
N VAL A 279 3.59 -15.82 -3.92
CA VAL A 279 3.64 -14.78 -4.94
C VAL A 279 2.22 -14.28 -5.17
N PHE A 280 2.03 -12.97 -5.05
CA PHE A 280 0.76 -12.31 -5.22
C PHE A 280 0.93 -11.12 -6.14
N ARG A 281 0.12 -11.11 -7.20
CA ARG A 281 0.09 -10.05 -8.19
C ARG A 281 -1.30 -9.48 -8.24
N TYR A 282 -1.43 -8.17 -8.27
CA TYR A 282 -2.71 -7.49 -8.35
C TYR A 282 -2.65 -6.28 -9.29
N ARG A 283 -3.78 -5.96 -9.90
CA ARG A 283 -3.93 -4.84 -10.83
C ARG A 283 -5.28 -4.14 -10.64
N PRO A 284 -5.34 -3.03 -9.89
CA PRO A 284 -6.57 -2.25 -9.70
C PRO A 284 -6.83 -1.31 -10.89
N ASP A 285 -8.06 -1.22 -11.37
CA ASP A 285 -8.58 -0.20 -12.32
C ASP A 285 -7.70 0.12 -13.53
N ARG A 286 -7.13 -0.90 -14.18
CA ARG A 286 -6.20 -0.78 -15.33
C ARG A 286 -4.90 -0.01 -15.04
N LYS A 287 -4.53 0.17 -13.77
CA LYS A 287 -3.23 0.73 -13.36
C LYS A 287 -2.08 -0.26 -13.63
N GLU A 288 -0.85 0.14 -13.31
CA GLU A 288 0.31 -0.75 -13.35
C GLU A 288 0.09 -1.98 -12.48
N THR A 289 0.65 -3.10 -12.93
CA THR A 289 0.55 -4.37 -12.23
C THR A 289 1.63 -4.41 -11.15
N THR A 290 1.24 -4.67 -9.91
CA THR A 290 2.18 -4.88 -8.81
C THR A 290 2.29 -6.37 -8.52
N GLU A 291 3.51 -6.88 -8.53
CA GLU A 291 3.84 -8.25 -8.15
C GLU A 291 4.85 -8.22 -7.03
N ASP A 292 4.60 -8.97 -5.98
CA ASP A 292 5.54 -9.15 -4.89
C ASP A 292 5.38 -10.55 -4.25
N TYR A 293 6.36 -10.93 -3.45
CA TYR A 293 6.35 -12.17 -2.67
C TYR A 293 6.07 -11.85 -1.20
N PHE A 294 4.92 -12.33 -0.71
CA PHE A 294 4.47 -12.09 0.66
C PHE A 294 4.64 -13.32 1.53
N THR A 295 4.86 -13.10 2.82
CA THR A 295 5.10 -14.11 3.84
C THR A 295 4.02 -14.07 4.93
N ASN A 296 4.13 -14.94 5.93
CA ASN A 296 3.14 -15.03 7.00
C ASN A 296 3.09 -13.73 7.83
N GLY A 297 1.90 -13.15 7.96
CA GLY A 297 1.65 -11.92 8.72
C GLY A 297 1.59 -10.66 7.87
N ASP A 298 1.96 -10.74 6.59
CA ASP A 298 1.84 -9.62 5.67
C ASP A 298 0.37 -9.33 5.34
N ILE A 299 0.05 -8.05 5.16
CA ILE A 299 -1.28 -7.58 4.79
C ILE A 299 -1.13 -6.60 3.63
N VAL A 300 -1.89 -6.81 2.57
CA VAL A 300 -1.96 -5.91 1.42
C VAL A 300 -3.37 -5.37 1.31
N THR A 301 -3.50 -4.05 1.37
CA THR A 301 -4.75 -3.34 1.17
C THR A 301 -4.73 -2.66 -0.19
N MET A 302 -5.76 -2.89 -0.99
CA MET A 302 -5.91 -2.29 -2.31
C MET A 302 -7.32 -1.71 -2.46
N THR A 303 -7.41 -0.52 -3.04
CA THR A 303 -8.70 0.14 -3.32
C THR A 303 -8.88 0.27 -4.82
N ALA A 304 -10.06 -0.14 -5.31
CA ALA A 304 -10.43 -0.11 -6.71
C ALA A 304 -11.82 0.51 -6.90
N SER A 305 -11.98 1.36 -7.90
CA SER A 305 -13.22 2.04 -8.30
C SER A 305 -14.08 1.18 -9.23
N ASN A 306 -13.47 0.46 -10.16
CA ASN A 306 -14.11 -0.33 -11.21
C ASN A 306 -13.94 -1.83 -10.98
N GLY A 307 -12.70 -2.26 -10.75
CA GLY A 307 -12.37 -3.67 -10.62
C GLY A 307 -10.89 -3.93 -10.40
N VAL A 308 -10.59 -5.07 -9.80
CA VAL A 308 -9.23 -5.55 -9.60
C VAL A 308 -9.08 -6.95 -10.17
N ARG A 309 -7.91 -7.20 -10.78
CA ARG A 309 -7.49 -8.54 -11.13
C ARG A 309 -6.42 -9.02 -10.18
N LEU A 310 -6.59 -10.23 -9.68
CA LEU A 310 -5.71 -10.90 -8.73
C LEU A 310 -5.12 -12.15 -9.37
N TRP A 311 -3.83 -12.39 -9.15
CA TRP A 311 -3.15 -13.63 -9.47
C TRP A 311 -2.45 -14.12 -8.20
N ILE A 312 -2.78 -15.33 -7.80
CA ILE A 312 -2.37 -15.88 -6.51
C ILE A 312 -1.74 -17.23 -6.78
N SER A 313 -0.45 -17.38 -6.46
CA SER A 313 0.27 -18.64 -6.69
C SER A 313 -0.20 -19.78 -5.78
N ASN A 314 -0.75 -19.46 -4.60
CA ASN A 314 -1.31 -20.45 -3.67
C ASN A 314 -2.50 -19.85 -2.92
N GLY A 315 -3.71 -20.06 -3.43
CA GLY A 315 -4.90 -19.38 -2.91
C GLY A 315 -5.30 -19.77 -1.48
N ASN A 316 -4.97 -20.98 -0.99
CA ASN A 316 -5.23 -21.37 0.41
C ASN A 316 -4.39 -20.56 1.43
N THR A 317 -3.30 -19.96 0.96
CA THR A 317 -2.37 -19.19 1.78
C THR A 317 -2.84 -17.74 2.00
N VAL A 318 -3.77 -17.26 1.18
CA VAL A 318 -4.24 -15.87 1.21
C VAL A 318 -5.70 -15.85 1.65
N LYS A 319 -6.00 -15.13 2.74
CA LYS A 319 -7.39 -14.78 3.08
C LYS A 319 -7.69 -13.42 2.49
N LEU A 320 -8.60 -13.40 1.51
CA LEU A 320 -9.08 -12.17 0.88
C LEU A 320 -10.40 -11.74 1.51
N GLN A 321 -10.53 -10.44 1.72
CA GLN A 321 -11.70 -9.83 2.31
C GLN A 321 -12.05 -8.57 1.52
N VAL A 322 -13.27 -8.50 1.01
CA VAL A 322 -13.79 -7.35 0.27
C VAL A 322 -14.59 -6.47 1.20
N ILE A 323 -14.23 -5.20 1.30
CA ILE A 323 -14.93 -4.19 2.10
C ILE A 323 -15.65 -3.26 1.13
N ALA A 324 -16.98 -3.28 1.22
CA ALA A 324 -17.87 -2.48 0.38
C ALA A 324 -19.14 -2.12 1.17
N ASN A 325 -19.56 -0.85 1.10
CA ASN A 325 -20.72 -0.31 1.83
C ASN A 325 -20.71 -0.67 3.33
N SER A 326 -19.55 -0.47 3.97
CA SER A 326 -19.30 -0.75 5.39
C SER A 326 -19.49 -2.22 5.81
N HIS A 327 -19.67 -3.14 4.85
CA HIS A 327 -19.76 -4.57 5.07
C HIS A 327 -18.50 -5.26 4.57
N SER A 328 -18.13 -6.32 5.28
CA SER A 328 -16.96 -7.11 4.98
C SER A 328 -17.36 -8.49 4.50
N TYR A 329 -16.93 -8.85 3.30
CA TYR A 329 -17.24 -10.10 2.62
C TYR A 329 -15.96 -10.92 2.51
N ASP A 330 -15.89 -12.00 3.29
CA ASP A 330 -14.78 -12.94 3.20
C ASP A 330 -14.92 -13.79 1.92
N LEU A 331 -13.91 -13.73 1.07
CA LEU A 331 -13.80 -14.59 -0.10
C LEU A 331 -13.37 -15.98 0.37
N GLY A 332 -14.03 -17.02 -0.16
CA GLY A 332 -13.83 -18.40 0.27
C GLY A 332 -12.37 -18.88 0.13
N VAL A 333 -12.00 -19.86 0.97
CA VAL A 333 -10.65 -20.46 0.92
C VAL A 333 -10.58 -21.45 -0.24
N THR A 334 -9.60 -21.27 -1.13
CA THR A 334 -9.35 -22.18 -2.26
C THR A 334 -8.47 -23.37 -1.84
N LYS A 335 -8.28 -24.36 -2.72
CA LYS A 335 -7.53 -25.58 -2.38
C LYS A 335 -6.05 -25.28 -2.18
N ALA A 336 -5.40 -26.03 -1.29
CA ALA A 336 -3.96 -25.91 -1.05
C ALA A 336 -3.15 -26.17 -2.34
N GLY A 337 -2.26 -25.24 -2.69
CA GLY A 337 -1.40 -25.34 -3.88
C GLY A 337 -2.10 -24.98 -5.20
N GLN A 338 -3.34 -24.51 -5.17
CA GLN A 338 -4.05 -24.03 -6.35
C GLN A 338 -3.58 -22.62 -6.71
N VAL A 339 -3.19 -22.44 -7.98
CA VAL A 339 -3.00 -21.11 -8.57
C VAL A 339 -4.38 -20.57 -8.94
N VAL A 340 -4.69 -19.35 -8.50
CA VAL A 340 -6.00 -18.73 -8.65
C VAL A 340 -5.86 -17.41 -9.38
N VAL A 341 -6.72 -17.18 -10.38
CA VAL A 341 -6.85 -15.89 -11.05
C VAL A 341 -8.29 -15.42 -10.91
N GLU A 342 -8.48 -14.31 -10.20
CA GLU A 342 -9.82 -13.74 -9.94
C GLU A 342 -9.92 -12.33 -10.51
N ASP A 343 -11.04 -12.02 -11.15
CA ASP A 343 -11.39 -10.68 -11.60
C ASP A 343 -12.59 -10.20 -10.79
N ILE A 344 -12.34 -9.37 -9.77
CA ILE A 344 -13.38 -8.81 -8.91
C ILE A 344 -13.75 -7.44 -9.48
N ARG A 345 -14.99 -7.26 -9.92
CA ARG A 345 -15.40 -6.02 -10.59
C ARG A 345 -16.87 -5.70 -10.46
N TRP A 346 -17.19 -4.43 -10.62
CA TRP A 346 -18.57 -4.00 -10.85
C TRP A 346 -19.03 -4.38 -12.25
N ILE A 347 -20.27 -4.86 -12.34
CA ILE A 347 -21.01 -5.05 -13.58
C ILE A 347 -22.37 -4.38 -13.46
N LYS A 348 -22.91 -3.90 -14.58
CA LYS A 348 -24.27 -3.36 -14.63
C LYS A 348 -25.21 -4.45 -15.16
N ASP A 349 -26.21 -4.83 -14.37
CA ASP A 349 -27.19 -5.85 -14.74
C ASP A 349 -28.34 -5.26 -15.58
N THR A 350 -29.10 -6.12 -16.27
CA THR A 350 -30.22 -5.72 -17.15
C THR A 350 -31.32 -4.97 -16.42
N ASP A 351 -31.44 -5.18 -15.10
CA ASP A 351 -32.38 -4.50 -14.20
C ASP A 351 -31.92 -3.07 -13.82
N GLY A 352 -30.78 -2.60 -14.35
CA GLY A 352 -30.22 -1.28 -14.06
C GLY A 352 -29.47 -1.18 -12.73
N LYS A 353 -29.40 -2.27 -11.95
CA LYS A 353 -28.63 -2.38 -10.71
C LYS A 353 -27.16 -2.72 -10.99
N TYR A 354 -26.27 -2.34 -10.09
CA TYR A 354 -24.85 -2.69 -10.14
C TYR A 354 -24.60 -3.90 -9.23
N LYS A 355 -23.81 -4.86 -9.70
CA LYS A 355 -23.41 -6.03 -8.92
C LYS A 355 -21.89 -6.11 -8.85
N LEU A 356 -21.36 -6.33 -7.65
CA LEU A 356 -19.95 -6.65 -7.48
C LEU A 356 -19.80 -8.16 -7.62
N VAL A 357 -19.07 -8.59 -8.65
CA VAL A 357 -18.92 -10.00 -8.99
C VAL A 357 -17.47 -10.42 -8.96
N ILE A 358 -17.27 -11.69 -8.64
CA ILE A 358 -16.00 -12.41 -8.79
C ILE A 358 -16.15 -13.26 -10.04
N ASN A 359 -15.30 -13.04 -11.02
CA ASN A 359 -15.16 -13.94 -12.15
C ASN A 359 -13.89 -14.76 -11.97
N GLU A 360 -14.04 -16.07 -11.84
CA GLU A 360 -12.91 -17.00 -11.89
C GLU A 360 -12.44 -17.10 -13.36
N LEU A 361 -11.17 -16.82 -13.59
CA LEU A 361 -10.52 -16.96 -14.90
C LEU A 361 -9.71 -18.26 -14.87
N ASP A 362 -10.22 -19.29 -15.56
CA ASP A 362 -9.51 -20.57 -15.77
C ASP A 362 -8.22 -20.42 -16.60
#